data_AF-A0A1M3TVZ0-F1
#
_entry.id   AF-A0A1M3TVZ0-F1
#
_cell.length_a   1.000
_cell.length_b   1.000
_cell.length_c   1.000
_cell.angle_alpha   90.00
_cell.angle_beta   90.00
_cell.angle_gamma   90.00
#
_symmetry.space_group_name_H-M   'P 1'
#
loop_
_entity.id
_entity.type
_entity.pdbx_description
1 polymer ?
#
loop_
_entity_poly.entity_id
_entity_poly.type
_entity_poly.pdbx_seq_one_letter_code
_entity_poly.pdbx_strand_id
1 'polypeptide(L)'
;MGGWAIFCAICGGPFSSQVDMDCEGTDETAYRFDILEHCNLEWLDELRALGINPDATGCDKSFLTGPGRYFDYGGIEVVAGNHMNIPHPKNEIVPMVAYHDFAEIGEPHVFPFHSVCYEVLKRCISLRQPGEIQGEKLYQAFEHANGGRYVRLQLDYGEPDPPVEQVWETFRGQEILVVNPIDIPELELEINDIKCLLDTKTHLYIERKLHKDDIFSRLSIDLRHKIFKHLCPESILALKAASQIMHTTWVPRSMWEAKLVDTYPWLWEVLELSVFQSQEIEEKTSRLLLACREQGESTGRSYGYTLGLANRRRIWGVCEQIRRIYLK
;
A
#
# COMPACT_ATOMS: atom_id res chain seq x y z
N MET A 1 -22.56 -11.97 -27.16
CA MET A 1 -22.69 -11.97 -25.69
C MET A 1 -21.36 -11.43 -25.19
N GLY A 2 -21.37 -10.33 -24.44
CA GLY A 2 -20.14 -9.68 -23.97
C GLY A 2 -19.52 -10.46 -22.82
N GLY A 3 -18.19 -10.53 -22.78
CA GLY A 3 -17.45 -11.07 -21.62
C GLY A 3 -17.64 -10.22 -20.38
N TRP A 4 -17.40 -10.77 -19.18
CA TRP A 4 -17.35 -10.01 -17.92
C TRP A 4 -15.90 -9.88 -17.44
N ALA A 5 -15.51 -8.73 -16.90
CA ALA A 5 -14.20 -8.50 -16.31
C ALA A 5 -14.17 -8.98 -14.86
N ILE A 6 -12.99 -9.28 -14.35
CA ILE A 6 -12.74 -9.46 -12.92
C ILE A 6 -11.71 -8.45 -12.46
N PHE A 7 -11.83 -8.06 -11.20
CA PHE A 7 -10.93 -7.09 -10.58
C PHE A 7 -10.23 -7.70 -9.37
N CYS A 8 -9.12 -7.09 -9.01
CA CYS A 8 -8.34 -7.49 -7.84
C CYS A 8 -9.18 -7.36 -6.57
N ALA A 9 -9.24 -8.43 -5.78
CA ALA A 9 -9.97 -8.48 -4.51
C ALA A 9 -9.51 -7.39 -3.53
N ILE A 10 -8.25 -6.96 -3.62
CA ILE A 10 -7.63 -6.03 -2.67
C ILE A 10 -7.69 -4.57 -3.16
N CYS A 11 -7.33 -4.27 -4.41
CA CYS A 11 -7.28 -2.88 -4.89
C CYS A 11 -8.44 -2.48 -5.81
N GLY A 12 -9.21 -3.46 -6.30
CA GLY A 12 -10.30 -3.26 -7.24
C GLY A 12 -9.85 -2.87 -8.65
N GLY A 13 -8.55 -2.91 -8.94
CA GLY A 13 -7.99 -2.60 -10.25
C GLY A 13 -8.05 -3.76 -11.24
N PRO A 14 -7.81 -3.49 -12.54
CA PRO A 14 -7.87 -4.48 -13.61
C PRO A 14 -6.63 -5.37 -13.63
N PHE A 15 -6.69 -6.47 -14.37
CA PHE A 15 -5.56 -7.37 -14.61
C PHE A 15 -4.98 -7.21 -16.02
N SER A 16 -4.75 -5.96 -16.42
CA SER A 16 -4.11 -5.64 -17.68
C SER A 16 -3.32 -4.34 -17.57
N SER A 17 -2.06 -4.37 -18.03
CA SER A 17 -1.23 -3.16 -18.24
C SER A 17 -1.63 -2.36 -19.48
N GLN A 18 -2.39 -2.96 -20.41
CA GLN A 18 -2.88 -2.31 -21.62
C GLN A 18 -4.14 -1.50 -21.28
N VAL A 19 -3.91 -0.30 -20.75
CA VAL A 19 -4.98 0.65 -20.43
C VAL A 19 -5.15 1.66 -21.57
N ASP A 20 -6.38 2.12 -21.79
CA ASP A 20 -6.67 3.13 -22.79
C ASP A 20 -6.08 4.48 -22.36
N MET A 21 -5.16 5.00 -23.16
CA MET A 21 -4.49 6.28 -22.95
C MET A 21 -4.76 7.20 -24.13
N ASP A 22 -5.09 8.45 -23.84
CA ASP A 22 -5.28 9.48 -24.85
C ASP A 22 -4.06 10.41 -24.90
N CYS A 23 -3.38 10.37 -26.05
CA CYS A 23 -2.22 11.22 -26.36
C CYS A 23 -2.63 12.67 -26.70
N GLU A 24 -3.87 12.89 -27.15
CA GLU A 24 -4.37 14.21 -27.55
C GLU A 24 -5.01 14.98 -26.36
N GLY A 25 -5.42 14.27 -25.30
CA GLY A 25 -6.00 14.82 -24.08
C GLY A 25 -7.44 15.35 -24.24
N THR A 26 -8.15 14.87 -25.26
CA THR A 26 -9.52 15.23 -25.64
C THR A 26 -10.57 14.18 -25.25
N ASP A 27 -10.17 12.95 -24.98
CA ASP A 27 -11.05 11.84 -24.61
C ASP A 27 -11.22 11.78 -23.09
N GLU A 28 -12.47 11.92 -22.63
CA GLU A 28 -12.84 11.81 -21.22
C GLU A 28 -12.93 10.35 -20.75
N THR A 29 -12.96 9.40 -21.68
CA THR A 29 -13.03 7.95 -21.45
C THR A 29 -11.68 7.26 -21.54
N ALA A 30 -10.58 8.02 -21.51
CA ALA A 30 -9.22 7.49 -21.51
C ALA A 30 -8.37 8.15 -20.43
N TYR A 31 -7.31 7.46 -20.01
CA TYR A 31 -6.33 8.04 -19.11
C TYR A 31 -5.42 9.03 -19.84
N ARG A 32 -4.88 9.97 -19.07
CA ARG A 32 -3.92 10.94 -19.60
C ARG A 32 -2.56 10.31 -19.85
N PHE A 33 -2.11 10.34 -21.11
CA PHE A 33 -0.79 9.85 -21.50
C PHE A 33 0.35 10.54 -20.75
N ASP A 34 0.29 11.87 -20.60
CA ASP A 34 1.33 12.67 -19.93
C ASP A 34 1.50 12.37 -18.43
N ILE A 35 0.52 11.67 -17.83
CA ILE A 35 0.58 11.21 -16.45
C ILE A 35 1.16 9.78 -16.38
N LEU A 36 0.73 8.90 -17.29
CA LEU A 36 1.05 7.48 -17.23
C LEU A 36 2.32 7.08 -18.00
N GLU A 37 2.84 7.92 -18.90
CA GLU A 37 3.98 7.57 -19.77
C GLU A 37 5.27 7.15 -19.03
N HIS A 38 5.41 7.58 -17.77
CA HIS A 38 6.55 7.26 -16.91
C HIS A 38 6.17 6.33 -15.76
N CYS A 39 4.92 5.89 -15.68
CA CYS A 39 4.45 4.99 -14.65
C CYS A 39 4.67 3.53 -15.08
N ASN A 40 5.17 2.70 -14.16
CA ASN A 40 5.21 1.26 -14.36
C ASN A 40 3.80 0.67 -14.19
N LEU A 41 3.22 0.13 -15.27
CA LEU A 41 1.89 -0.51 -15.27
C LEU A 41 1.97 -2.05 -15.31
N GLU A 42 3.17 -2.63 -15.48
CA GLU A 42 3.36 -4.09 -15.64
C GLU A 42 2.87 -4.87 -14.41
N TRP A 43 2.87 -4.24 -13.23
CA TRP A 43 2.35 -4.85 -12.00
C TRP A 43 0.88 -5.26 -12.09
N LEU A 44 0.10 -4.64 -12.98
CA LEU A 44 -1.31 -5.00 -13.22
C LEU A 44 -1.45 -6.40 -13.82
N ASP A 45 -0.46 -6.87 -14.56
CA ASP A 45 -0.45 -8.20 -15.17
C ASP A 45 -0.04 -9.30 -14.17
N GLU A 46 0.49 -8.92 -12.99
CA GLU A 46 0.98 -9.87 -11.98
C GLU A 46 -0.16 -10.48 -11.13
N LEU A 47 -1.05 -11.22 -11.76
CA LEU A 47 -2.16 -11.92 -11.12
C LEU A 47 -1.69 -13.12 -10.31
N ARG A 48 -2.23 -13.26 -9.10
CA ARG A 48 -2.24 -14.49 -8.30
C ARG A 48 -3.64 -14.71 -7.72
N ALA A 49 -3.89 -15.91 -7.21
CA ALA A 49 -5.15 -16.22 -6.56
C ALA A 49 -4.97 -16.99 -5.25
N LEU A 50 -5.92 -16.80 -4.34
CA LEU A 50 -6.07 -17.52 -3.08
C LEU A 50 -7.28 -18.45 -3.19
N GLY A 51 -7.08 -19.73 -2.92
CA GLY A 51 -8.14 -20.74 -2.92
C GLY A 51 -8.08 -21.64 -1.69
N ILE A 52 -9.07 -22.53 -1.57
CA ILE A 52 -9.11 -23.61 -0.57
C ILE A 52 -9.07 -24.94 -1.29
N ASN A 53 -8.20 -25.85 -0.83
CA ASN A 53 -8.23 -27.24 -1.24
C ASN A 53 -8.97 -28.06 -0.16
N PRO A 54 -10.22 -28.49 -0.39
CA PRO A 54 -10.99 -29.22 0.61
C PRO A 54 -10.35 -30.55 1.02
N ASP A 55 -9.59 -31.16 0.11
CA ASP A 55 -8.91 -32.45 0.28
C ASP A 55 -7.55 -32.33 0.98
N ALA A 56 -7.05 -31.11 1.21
CA ALA A 56 -5.78 -30.89 1.89
C ALA A 56 -5.82 -31.39 3.35
N THR A 57 -4.73 -32.02 3.77
CA THR A 57 -4.53 -32.51 5.13
C THR A 57 -3.75 -31.47 5.94
N GLY A 58 -4.40 -30.87 6.94
CA GLY A 58 -3.80 -29.81 7.74
C GLY A 58 -4.83 -28.91 8.40
N CYS A 59 -4.37 -28.03 9.29
CA CYS A 59 -5.22 -27.01 9.92
C CYS A 59 -5.48 -25.80 9.02
N ASP A 60 -4.64 -25.57 8.01
CA ASP A 60 -4.84 -24.54 6.99
C ASP A 60 -4.93 -25.26 5.64
N LYS A 61 -6.11 -25.19 5.03
CA LYS A 61 -6.41 -25.82 3.73
C LYS A 61 -6.21 -24.89 2.54
N SER A 62 -5.78 -23.66 2.77
CA SER A 62 -5.62 -22.68 1.70
C SER A 62 -4.44 -23.00 0.80
N PHE A 63 -4.47 -22.45 -0.41
CA PHE A 63 -3.33 -22.42 -1.30
C PHE A 63 -3.21 -21.07 -2.01
N LEU A 64 -1.98 -20.70 -2.32
CA LEU A 64 -1.64 -19.58 -3.19
C LEU A 64 -1.13 -20.12 -4.52
N THR A 65 -1.66 -19.58 -5.61
CA THR A 65 -1.22 -19.93 -6.96
C THR A 65 0.14 -19.29 -7.27
N GLY A 66 0.80 -19.79 -8.32
CA GLY A 66 1.85 -19.05 -8.99
C GLY A 66 1.28 -17.87 -9.79
N PRO A 67 2.12 -17.20 -10.61
CA PRO A 67 1.68 -16.18 -11.54
C PRO A 67 0.60 -16.72 -12.48
N GLY A 68 -0.35 -15.85 -12.83
CA GLY A 68 -1.38 -16.16 -13.80
C GLY A 68 -1.73 -14.95 -14.65
N ARG A 69 -2.77 -15.11 -15.45
CA ARG A 69 -3.36 -14.05 -16.25
C ARG A 69 -4.87 -14.15 -16.24
N TYR A 70 -5.51 -13.01 -16.39
CA TYR A 70 -6.93 -12.96 -16.67
C TYR A 70 -7.19 -13.50 -18.08
N PHE A 71 -8.29 -14.24 -18.25
CA PHE A 71 -8.75 -14.71 -19.55
C PHE A 71 -10.05 -13.99 -19.93
N ASP A 72 -11.17 -14.71 -20.00
CA ASP A 72 -12.49 -14.15 -20.26
C ASP A 72 -13.51 -14.92 -19.42
N TYR A 73 -14.71 -14.36 -19.25
CA TYR A 73 -15.79 -14.95 -18.46
C TYR A 73 -15.34 -15.33 -17.05
N GLY A 74 -14.52 -14.49 -16.40
CA GLY A 74 -14.17 -14.64 -14.98
C GLY A 74 -13.25 -15.82 -14.71
N GLY A 75 -12.82 -16.49 -15.78
CA GLY A 75 -11.73 -17.45 -15.75
C GLY A 75 -10.39 -16.75 -15.60
N ILE A 76 -9.52 -17.38 -14.82
CA ILE A 76 -8.10 -17.07 -14.77
C ILE A 76 -7.32 -18.32 -15.16
N GLU A 77 -6.18 -18.12 -15.81
CA GLU A 77 -5.20 -19.17 -16.03
C GLU A 77 -4.01 -18.92 -15.11
N VAL A 78 -3.75 -19.85 -14.20
CA VAL A 78 -2.69 -19.71 -13.20
C VAL A 78 -1.71 -20.87 -13.31
N VAL A 79 -0.42 -20.58 -13.07
CA VAL A 79 0.56 -21.64 -12.87
C VAL A 79 0.34 -22.25 -11.49
N ALA A 80 0.25 -23.58 -11.43
CA ALA A 80 0.23 -24.32 -10.19
C ALA A 80 1.55 -24.05 -9.44
N GLY A 81 1.46 -23.21 -8.40
CA GLY A 81 2.59 -22.77 -7.59
C GLY A 81 3.19 -23.89 -6.73
N ASN A 82 4.14 -23.50 -5.86
CA ASN A 82 4.82 -24.44 -4.97
C ASN A 82 4.10 -24.68 -3.64
N HIS A 83 2.87 -24.17 -3.47
CA HIS A 83 2.14 -24.27 -2.22
C HIS A 83 1.78 -25.73 -1.91
N MET A 84 1.94 -26.17 -0.66
CA MET A 84 1.75 -27.58 -0.27
C MET A 84 0.35 -28.11 -0.58
N ASN A 85 -0.67 -27.26 -0.41
CA ASN A 85 -2.07 -27.62 -0.57
C ASN A 85 -2.60 -27.42 -1.99
N ILE A 86 -1.77 -27.09 -2.98
CA ILE A 86 -2.30 -26.88 -4.34
C ILE A 86 -2.80 -28.21 -4.92
N PRO A 87 -4.04 -28.30 -5.44
CA PRO A 87 -4.61 -29.58 -5.89
C PRO A 87 -4.08 -30.06 -7.26
N HIS A 88 -3.12 -29.33 -7.84
CA HIS A 88 -2.62 -29.58 -9.19
C HIS A 88 -1.10 -29.85 -9.20
N PRO A 89 -0.60 -30.64 -10.16
CA PRO A 89 0.83 -30.83 -10.38
C PRO A 89 1.60 -29.51 -10.51
N LYS A 90 2.80 -29.43 -9.92
CA LYS A 90 3.65 -28.24 -9.98
C LYS A 90 3.96 -27.83 -11.42
N ASN A 91 3.93 -26.52 -11.67
CA ASN A 91 4.21 -25.88 -12.97
C ASN A 91 3.18 -26.18 -14.08
N GLU A 92 2.04 -26.79 -13.77
CA GLU A 92 0.94 -26.94 -14.72
C GLU A 92 0.15 -25.63 -14.83
N ILE A 93 -0.34 -25.30 -16.02
CA ILE A 93 -1.25 -24.17 -16.22
C ILE A 93 -2.66 -24.69 -15.98
N VAL A 94 -3.35 -24.09 -15.02
CA VAL A 94 -4.65 -24.55 -14.54
C VAL A 94 -5.67 -23.43 -14.71
N PRO A 95 -6.80 -23.69 -15.38
CA PRO A 95 -7.92 -22.76 -15.38
C PRO A 95 -8.63 -22.80 -14.03
N MET A 96 -8.92 -21.64 -13.46
CA MET A 96 -9.70 -21.48 -12.23
C MET A 96 -10.78 -20.42 -12.42
N VAL A 97 -11.85 -20.51 -11.65
CA VAL A 97 -12.94 -19.52 -11.65
C VAL A 97 -12.70 -18.52 -10.52
N ALA A 98 -12.62 -17.24 -10.88
CA ALA A 98 -12.47 -16.15 -9.91
C ALA A 98 -13.85 -15.69 -9.42
N TYR A 99 -14.00 -15.58 -8.10
CA TYR A 99 -15.29 -15.37 -7.45
C TYR A 99 -16.29 -16.51 -7.79
N HIS A 100 -17.41 -16.61 -7.08
CA HIS A 100 -18.47 -17.58 -7.42
C HIS A 100 -19.74 -16.85 -7.87
N ASP A 101 -20.48 -17.45 -8.81
CA ASP A 101 -21.85 -17.06 -9.16
C ASP A 101 -22.82 -17.66 -8.12
N PHE A 102 -23.93 -16.97 -7.79
CA PHE A 102 -24.99 -17.58 -6.98
C PHE A 102 -25.64 -18.80 -7.66
N ALA A 103 -25.48 -18.95 -8.98
CA ALA A 103 -25.87 -20.17 -9.69
C ALA A 103 -24.94 -21.38 -9.41
N GLU A 104 -23.72 -21.13 -8.89
CA GLU A 104 -22.64 -22.10 -8.70
C GLU A 104 -22.20 -22.22 -7.22
N ILE A 105 -23.10 -21.89 -6.28
CA ILE A 105 -22.83 -22.01 -4.84
C ILE A 105 -22.38 -23.44 -4.51
N GLY A 106 -21.13 -23.58 -4.09
CA GLY A 106 -20.52 -24.87 -3.71
C GLY A 106 -19.44 -25.38 -4.67
N GLU A 107 -19.28 -24.76 -5.84
CA GLU A 107 -18.15 -25.04 -6.74
C GLU A 107 -16.85 -24.37 -6.25
N PRO A 108 -15.66 -24.95 -6.51
CA PRO A 108 -14.41 -24.36 -6.10
C PRO A 108 -14.12 -23.04 -6.83
N HIS A 109 -14.02 -21.94 -6.09
CA HIS A 109 -13.60 -20.64 -6.61
C HIS A 109 -12.39 -20.08 -5.86
N VAL A 110 -11.74 -19.12 -6.51
CA VAL A 110 -10.57 -18.43 -5.97
C VAL A 110 -10.76 -16.92 -5.97
N PHE A 111 -9.99 -16.22 -5.14
CA PHE A 111 -9.97 -14.77 -5.10
C PHE A 111 -8.70 -14.24 -5.77
N PRO A 112 -8.82 -13.52 -6.89
CA PRO A 112 -7.68 -12.98 -7.61
C PRO A 112 -7.18 -11.67 -6.99
N PHE A 113 -5.88 -11.45 -7.01
CA PHE A 113 -5.27 -10.19 -6.59
C PHE A 113 -3.90 -9.98 -7.27
N HIS A 114 -3.45 -8.74 -7.33
CA HIS A 114 -2.09 -8.42 -7.76
C HIS A 114 -1.08 -8.82 -6.68
N SER A 115 0.08 -9.32 -7.11
CA SER A 115 1.19 -9.70 -6.22
C SER A 115 1.56 -8.55 -5.27
N VAL A 116 1.67 -7.33 -5.80
CA VAL A 116 1.98 -6.12 -5.00
C VAL A 116 0.88 -5.79 -3.98
N CYS A 117 -0.40 -5.97 -4.31
CA CYS A 117 -1.49 -5.70 -3.37
C CYS A 117 -1.48 -6.67 -2.18
N TYR A 118 -1.13 -7.94 -2.44
CA TYR A 118 -0.93 -8.91 -1.36
C TYR A 118 0.20 -8.50 -0.42
N GLU A 119 1.31 -7.97 -0.95
CA GLU A 119 2.41 -7.44 -0.15
C GLU A 119 1.99 -6.27 0.75
N VAL A 120 1.11 -5.38 0.29
CA VAL A 120 0.53 -4.31 1.11
C VAL A 120 -0.37 -4.89 2.21
N LEU A 121 -1.22 -5.85 1.87
CA LEU A 121 -2.11 -6.51 2.83
C LEU A 121 -1.31 -7.24 3.92
N LYS A 122 -0.25 -7.97 3.55
CA LYS A 122 0.64 -8.64 4.49
C LYS A 122 1.23 -7.65 5.50
N ARG A 123 1.74 -6.51 5.02
CA ARG A 123 2.25 -5.45 5.90
C ARG A 123 1.17 -4.92 6.84
N CYS A 124 -0.05 -4.69 6.33
CA CYS A 124 -1.17 -4.19 7.12
C CYS A 124 -1.58 -5.13 8.27
N ILE A 125 -1.62 -6.44 8.01
CA ILE A 125 -1.94 -7.46 9.02
C ILE A 125 -0.79 -7.58 10.02
N SER A 126 0.45 -7.72 9.54
CA SER A 126 1.65 -7.88 10.37
C SER A 126 1.92 -6.70 11.31
N LEU A 127 1.47 -5.49 10.94
CA LEU A 127 1.60 -4.30 11.78
C LEU A 127 0.90 -4.45 13.14
N ARG A 128 -0.16 -5.27 13.24
CA ARG A 128 -0.94 -5.50 14.47
C ARG A 128 -0.81 -6.93 15.00
N GLN A 129 -0.60 -7.90 14.12
CA GLN A 129 -0.40 -9.29 14.48
C GLN A 129 0.84 -9.84 13.77
N PRO A 130 2.03 -9.75 14.38
CA PRO A 130 3.24 -10.30 13.81
C PRO A 130 3.12 -11.81 13.66
N GLY A 131 3.41 -12.33 12.47
CA GLY A 131 3.36 -13.76 12.19
C GLY A 131 3.10 -14.06 10.73
N GLU A 132 3.04 -15.34 10.41
CA GLU A 132 2.60 -15.82 9.11
C GLU A 132 1.08 -15.70 8.99
N ILE A 133 0.61 -15.31 7.80
CA ILE A 133 -0.83 -15.15 7.55
C ILE A 133 -1.44 -16.53 7.33
N GLN A 134 -2.51 -16.81 8.06
CA GLN A 134 -3.30 -18.02 7.92
C GLN A 134 -4.17 -17.86 6.67
N GLY A 135 -3.84 -18.55 5.59
CA GLY A 135 -4.49 -18.33 4.30
C GLY A 135 -5.95 -18.74 4.33
N GLU A 136 -6.33 -19.76 5.12
CA GLU A 136 -7.74 -20.15 5.28
C GLU A 136 -8.58 -19.07 5.96
N LYS A 137 -8.06 -18.41 7.00
CA LYS A 137 -8.72 -17.25 7.61
C LYS A 137 -8.82 -16.06 6.66
N LEU A 138 -7.79 -15.86 5.84
CA LEU A 138 -7.81 -14.79 4.84
C LEU A 138 -8.86 -15.08 3.76
N TYR A 139 -8.96 -16.33 3.31
CA TYR A 139 -9.99 -16.76 2.37
C TYR A 139 -11.38 -16.56 2.97
N GLN A 140 -11.60 -16.95 4.23
CA GLN A 140 -12.86 -16.69 4.94
C GLN A 140 -13.17 -15.19 5.06
N ALA A 141 -12.16 -14.35 5.24
CA ALA A 141 -12.34 -12.90 5.27
C ALA A 141 -12.75 -12.35 3.89
N PHE A 142 -12.17 -12.88 2.81
CA PHE A 142 -12.60 -12.57 1.44
C PHE A 142 -14.01 -13.09 1.17
N GLU A 143 -14.36 -14.31 1.57
CA GLU A 143 -15.72 -14.86 1.49
C GLU A 143 -16.74 -13.97 2.22
N HIS A 144 -16.41 -13.50 3.42
CA HIS A 144 -17.31 -12.64 4.18
C HIS A 144 -17.49 -11.25 3.54
N ALA A 145 -16.45 -10.76 2.85
CA ALA A 145 -16.51 -9.52 2.08
C ALA A 145 -17.06 -9.74 0.66
N ASN A 146 -17.17 -10.99 0.21
CA ASN A 146 -17.77 -11.34 -1.06
C ASN A 146 -19.28 -11.14 -0.93
N GLY A 147 -19.87 -10.45 -1.89
CA GLY A 147 -21.31 -10.17 -1.86
C GLY A 147 -21.92 -10.31 -3.25
N GLY A 148 -23.09 -9.70 -3.45
CA GLY A 148 -23.89 -9.92 -4.67
C GLY A 148 -23.31 -9.46 -6.01
N ARG A 149 -22.09 -8.91 -6.05
CA ARG A 149 -21.40 -8.49 -7.28
C ARG A 149 -20.18 -9.40 -7.45
N TYR A 150 -20.07 -10.07 -8.60
CA TYR A 150 -19.13 -11.19 -8.82
C TYR A 150 -17.78 -10.78 -9.42
N VAL A 151 -17.50 -9.47 -9.52
CA VAL A 151 -16.29 -8.94 -10.17
C VAL A 151 -15.25 -8.43 -9.17
N ARG A 152 -15.69 -8.08 -7.94
CA ARG A 152 -14.83 -7.63 -6.82
C ARG A 152 -15.54 -7.79 -5.49
N LEU A 153 -14.78 -7.74 -4.39
CA LEU A 153 -15.34 -7.76 -3.04
C LEU A 153 -16.20 -6.52 -2.75
N GLN A 154 -17.15 -6.65 -1.83
CA GLN A 154 -17.96 -5.54 -1.32
C GLN A 154 -17.22 -4.77 -0.22
N LEU A 155 -16.18 -4.06 -0.62
CA LEU A 155 -15.36 -3.20 0.23
C LEU A 155 -15.47 -1.74 -0.23
N ASP A 156 -15.19 -0.81 0.68
CA ASP A 156 -14.97 0.58 0.32
C ASP A 156 -13.54 0.73 -0.23
N TYR A 157 -13.41 0.90 -1.55
CA TYR A 157 -12.11 1.02 -2.22
C TYR A 157 -11.55 2.45 -2.19
N GLY A 158 -12.19 3.37 -1.48
CA GLY A 158 -11.81 4.78 -1.38
C GLY A 158 -12.11 5.56 -2.66
N GLU A 159 -11.71 6.83 -2.68
CA GLU A 159 -11.90 7.71 -3.84
C GLU A 159 -10.62 7.75 -4.71
N PRO A 160 -10.74 7.57 -6.04
CA PRO A 160 -11.94 7.15 -6.76
C PRO A 160 -12.28 5.68 -6.50
N ASP A 161 -13.57 5.35 -6.41
CA ASP A 161 -14.03 3.96 -6.28
C ASP A 161 -13.91 3.28 -7.66
N PRO A 162 -13.22 2.13 -7.78
CA PRO A 162 -13.11 1.41 -9.04
C PRO A 162 -14.49 0.99 -9.58
N PRO A 163 -14.63 0.87 -10.92
CA PRO A 163 -15.86 0.41 -11.55
C PRO A 163 -16.42 -0.88 -10.95
N VAL A 164 -17.74 -1.02 -11.01
CA VAL A 164 -18.51 -2.16 -10.48
C VAL A 164 -19.22 -2.96 -11.57
N GLU A 165 -18.99 -2.58 -12.82
CA GLU A 165 -19.72 -3.04 -13.99
C GLU A 165 -19.06 -4.27 -14.63
N GLN A 166 -19.72 -4.77 -15.67
CA GLN A 166 -19.28 -5.93 -16.44
C GLN A 166 -17.92 -5.71 -17.14
N VAL A 167 -17.51 -4.46 -17.37
CA VAL A 167 -16.25 -4.13 -18.05
C VAL A 167 -15.48 -3.08 -17.25
N TRP A 168 -14.16 -3.05 -17.44
CA TRP A 168 -13.35 -1.97 -16.91
C TRP A 168 -13.62 -0.70 -17.70
N GLU A 169 -14.20 0.31 -17.06
CA GLU A 169 -14.42 1.63 -17.65
C GLU A 169 -13.31 2.57 -17.20
N THR A 170 -12.66 3.21 -18.16
CA THR A 170 -11.62 4.20 -17.95
C THR A 170 -12.22 5.59 -17.87
N PHE A 171 -11.88 6.31 -16.82
CA PHE A 171 -12.28 7.70 -16.65
C PHE A 171 -11.06 8.59 -16.44
N ARG A 172 -11.04 9.71 -17.15
CA ARG A 172 -10.03 10.76 -16.98
C ARG A 172 -9.97 11.20 -15.51
N GLY A 173 -8.76 11.34 -14.97
CA GLY A 173 -8.56 11.72 -13.56
C GLY A 173 -8.54 10.55 -12.57
N GLN A 174 -8.78 9.31 -13.03
CA GLN A 174 -8.69 8.09 -12.21
C GLN A 174 -7.38 7.32 -12.42
N GLU A 175 -6.34 7.96 -12.95
CA GLU A 175 -5.04 7.34 -13.21
C GLU A 175 -4.42 6.70 -11.95
N ILE A 176 -4.74 7.25 -10.78
CA ILE A 176 -4.37 6.69 -9.48
C ILE A 176 -4.69 5.19 -9.34
N LEU A 177 -5.75 4.69 -9.98
CA LEU A 177 -6.16 3.28 -9.87
C LEU A 177 -5.17 2.29 -10.50
N VAL A 178 -4.36 2.75 -11.45
CA VAL A 178 -3.47 1.91 -12.27
C VAL A 178 -1.98 2.13 -11.97
N VAL A 179 -1.62 3.17 -11.22
CA VAL A 179 -0.23 3.45 -10.83
C VAL A 179 0.25 2.49 -9.74
N ASN A 180 1.50 2.02 -9.85
CA ASN A 180 2.07 1.06 -8.90
C ASN A 180 2.09 1.61 -7.45
N PRO A 181 1.47 0.90 -6.49
CA PRO A 181 1.44 1.37 -5.11
C PRO A 181 2.71 1.03 -4.32
N ILE A 182 3.65 0.24 -4.83
CA ILE A 182 4.88 -0.15 -4.11
C ILE A 182 6.11 0.49 -4.75
N ASP A 183 6.28 0.30 -6.06
CA ASP A 183 7.42 0.86 -6.81
C ASP A 183 7.17 2.34 -7.08
N ILE A 184 7.73 3.20 -6.22
CA ILE A 184 7.57 4.66 -6.26
C ILE A 184 8.98 5.28 -6.27
N PRO A 185 9.62 5.41 -7.45
CA PRO A 185 11.02 5.80 -7.58
C PRO A 185 11.36 7.13 -6.88
N GLU A 186 10.50 8.14 -6.97
CA GLU A 186 10.75 9.43 -6.35
C GLU A 186 10.69 9.36 -4.81
N LEU A 187 9.86 8.48 -4.23
CA LEU A 187 9.89 8.22 -2.80
C LEU A 187 11.20 7.55 -2.40
N GLU A 188 11.63 6.55 -3.17
CA GLU A 188 12.87 5.85 -2.93
C GLU A 188 14.08 6.80 -2.98
N LEU A 189 14.11 7.75 -3.91
CA LEU A 189 15.14 8.78 -3.99
C LEU A 189 15.18 9.66 -2.72
N GLU A 190 14.03 10.19 -2.28
CA GLU A 190 13.97 11.02 -1.08
C GLU A 190 14.38 10.24 0.20
N ILE A 191 13.98 8.96 0.30
CA ILE A 191 14.37 8.07 1.40
C ILE A 191 15.87 7.76 1.35
N ASN A 192 16.43 7.46 0.18
CA ASN A 192 17.83 7.13 0.01
C ASN A 192 18.73 8.33 0.31
N ASP A 193 18.33 9.53 -0.06
CA ASP A 193 19.05 10.73 0.34
C ASP A 193 19.12 10.89 1.86
N ILE A 194 18.02 10.61 2.58
CA ILE A 194 18.01 10.65 4.04
C ILE A 194 18.93 9.57 4.62
N LYS A 195 18.94 8.37 4.04
CA LYS A 195 19.87 7.28 4.43
C LYS A 195 21.33 7.69 4.23
N CYS A 196 21.69 8.29 3.09
CA CYS A 196 23.05 8.76 2.86
C CYS A 196 23.49 9.81 3.88
N LEU A 197 22.58 10.71 4.31
CA LEU A 197 22.86 11.68 5.38
C LEU A 197 23.09 11.01 6.74
N LEU A 198 22.31 9.97 7.06
CA LEU A 198 22.48 9.16 8.28
C LEU A 198 23.87 8.50 8.31
N ASP A 199 24.29 7.90 7.20
CA ASP A 199 25.59 7.23 7.09
C ASP A 199 26.74 8.23 7.24
N THR A 200 26.63 9.40 6.60
CA THR A 200 27.68 10.44 6.62
C THR A 200 27.86 11.05 8.02
N LYS A 201 26.77 11.30 8.76
CA LYS A 201 26.83 11.98 10.07
C LYS A 201 27.19 11.07 11.22
N THR A 202 27.05 9.76 11.06
CA THR A 202 27.62 8.79 12.01
C THR A 202 29.14 8.98 12.18
N HIS A 203 29.81 9.62 11.22
CA HIS A 203 31.26 9.86 11.23
C HIS A 203 31.71 11.27 11.68
N LEU A 204 30.82 12.24 11.89
CA LEU A 204 31.20 13.63 12.18
C LEU A 204 30.45 14.17 13.39
N TYR A 205 31.04 14.01 14.59
CA TYR A 205 30.57 14.67 15.80
C TYR A 205 30.95 16.16 15.74
N ILE A 206 30.04 17.02 15.29
CA ILE A 206 30.23 18.47 15.34
C ILE A 206 29.45 19.03 16.53
N GLU A 207 30.19 19.44 17.56
CA GLU A 207 29.68 20.27 18.64
C GLU A 207 29.13 21.60 18.07
N ARG A 208 27.80 21.74 18.00
CA ARG A 208 27.17 23.03 17.71
C ARG A 208 26.92 23.80 19.01
N LYS A 209 27.36 25.06 19.01
CA LYS A 209 27.17 26.04 20.08
C LYS A 209 25.70 26.12 20.51
N LEU A 210 25.45 26.02 21.81
CA LEU A 210 24.17 26.37 22.41
C LEU A 210 23.77 27.80 22.01
N HIS A 211 22.69 27.94 21.25
CA HIS A 211 22.00 29.22 21.13
C HIS A 211 21.38 29.57 22.49
N LYS A 212 21.84 30.67 23.10
CA LYS A 212 21.46 31.09 24.46
C LYS A 212 20.00 31.58 24.58
N ASP A 213 19.28 31.79 23.48
CA ASP A 213 17.96 32.44 23.46
C ASP A 213 16.79 31.53 23.02
N ASP A 214 16.91 30.21 23.19
CA ASP A 214 15.82 29.28 22.86
C ASP A 214 14.65 29.42 23.84
N ILE A 215 13.43 29.68 23.36
CA ILE A 215 12.24 29.88 24.20
C ILE A 215 11.87 28.64 25.03
N PHE A 216 12.21 27.44 24.55
CA PHE A 216 11.91 26.18 25.22
C PHE A 216 12.87 25.90 26.38
N SER A 217 13.98 26.66 26.48
CA SER A 217 14.92 26.57 27.61
C SER A 217 14.24 26.83 28.96
N ARG A 218 13.18 27.64 28.98
CA ARG A 218 12.39 27.98 30.18
C ARG A 218 11.40 26.89 30.60
N LEU A 219 11.10 25.94 29.71
CA LEU A 219 10.15 24.86 30.00
C LEU A 219 10.88 23.71 30.68
N SER A 220 10.22 23.08 31.66
CA SER A 220 10.69 21.82 32.23
C SER A 220 10.65 20.70 31.18
N ILE A 221 11.46 19.67 31.40
CA ILE A 221 11.51 18.51 30.50
C ILE A 221 10.13 17.84 30.34
N ASP A 222 9.33 17.80 31.41
CA ASP A 222 7.98 17.23 31.39
C ASP A 222 7.02 18.03 30.50
N LEU A 223 7.13 19.35 30.48
CA LEU A 223 6.35 20.20 29.60
C LEU A 223 6.76 19.99 28.13
N ARG A 224 8.05 19.85 27.84
CA ARG A 224 8.54 19.54 26.49
C ARG A 224 8.03 18.19 25.99
N HIS A 225 8.06 17.15 26.83
CA HIS A 225 7.45 15.87 26.50
C HIS A 225 5.93 15.95 26.29
N LYS A 226 5.22 16.76 27.09
CA LYS A 226 3.79 17.00 26.88
C LYS A 226 3.51 17.67 25.53
N ILE A 227 4.34 18.62 25.10
CA ILE A 227 4.24 19.22 23.76
C ILE A 227 4.32 18.14 22.68
N PHE A 228 5.34 17.28 22.71
CA PHE A 228 5.49 16.20 21.72
C PHE A 228 4.30 15.25 21.68
N LYS A 229 3.64 14.97 22.81
CA LYS A 229 2.42 14.14 22.83
C LYS A 229 1.29 14.74 22.00
N HIS A 230 1.17 16.06 21.92
CA HIS A 230 0.11 16.75 21.19
C HIS A 230 0.46 17.07 19.72
N LEU A 231 1.70 16.84 19.29
CA LEU A 231 2.13 17.13 17.92
C LEU A 231 2.01 15.91 17.00
N CYS A 232 1.74 16.17 15.71
CA CYS A 232 1.86 15.19 14.64
C CYS A 232 3.33 14.87 14.33
N PRO A 233 3.64 13.73 13.69
CA PRO A 233 5.03 13.31 13.42
C PRO A 233 5.88 14.37 12.72
N GLU A 234 5.37 14.97 11.63
CA GLU A 234 6.07 16.02 10.90
C GLU A 234 6.31 17.27 11.76
N SER A 235 5.34 17.67 12.59
CA SER A 235 5.50 18.81 13.49
C SER A 235 6.51 18.56 14.61
N ILE A 236 6.63 17.31 15.09
CA ILE A 236 7.68 16.92 16.04
C ILE A 236 9.04 17.13 15.38
N LEU A 237 9.23 16.63 14.16
CA LEU A 237 10.48 16.76 13.43
C LEU A 237 10.80 18.22 13.10
N ALA A 238 9.85 19.00 12.59
CA ALA A 238 10.02 20.43 12.34
C ALA A 238 10.44 21.20 13.60
N LEU A 239 9.82 20.89 14.74
CA LEU A 239 10.13 21.54 16.01
C LEU A 239 11.53 21.19 16.51
N LYS A 240 11.96 19.93 16.37
CA LYS A 240 13.31 19.50 16.73
C LYS A 240 14.36 20.10 15.78
N ALA A 241 14.06 20.17 14.49
CA ALA A 241 14.91 20.86 13.51
C ALA A 241 15.08 22.36 13.82
N ALA A 242 14.02 23.04 14.25
CA ALA A 242 14.03 24.48 14.49
C ALA A 242 14.62 24.91 15.85
N SER A 243 14.59 24.04 16.87
CA SER A 243 15.01 24.36 18.25
C SER A 243 16.05 23.36 18.77
N GLN A 244 17.22 23.87 19.19
CA GLN A 244 18.27 23.04 19.79
C GLN A 244 17.80 22.38 21.10
N ILE A 245 16.99 23.08 21.88
CA ILE A 245 16.44 22.53 23.14
C ILE A 245 15.46 21.40 22.85
N MET A 246 14.63 21.52 21.81
CA MET A 246 13.71 20.46 21.42
C MET A 246 14.43 19.30 20.72
N HIS A 247 15.45 19.58 19.91
CA HIS A 247 16.34 18.57 19.32
C HIS A 247 16.96 17.67 20.39
N THR A 248 17.53 18.26 21.44
CA THR A 248 18.15 17.51 22.55
C THR A 248 17.14 16.89 23.52
N THR A 249 15.86 17.26 23.45
CA THR A 249 14.82 16.62 24.25
C THR A 249 14.54 15.22 23.70
N TRP A 250 14.70 14.21 24.56
CA TRP A 250 14.50 12.82 24.21
C TRP A 250 13.06 12.52 23.79
N VAL A 251 12.89 11.73 22.74
CA VAL A 251 11.60 11.21 22.30
C VAL A 251 11.69 9.68 22.36
N PRO A 252 10.87 9.00 23.18
CA PRO A 252 10.88 7.54 23.23
C PRO A 252 10.57 6.95 21.85
N ARG A 253 11.34 5.94 21.44
CA ARG A 253 11.14 5.23 20.17
C ARG A 253 9.70 4.70 20.03
N SER A 254 9.16 4.12 21.11
CA SER A 254 7.77 3.64 21.15
C SER A 254 6.73 4.73 20.92
N MET A 255 6.96 5.96 21.41
CA MET A 255 6.06 7.09 21.16
C MET A 255 6.11 7.52 19.69
N TRP A 256 7.32 7.60 19.13
CA TRP A 256 7.54 7.97 17.74
C TRP A 256 6.93 6.95 16.78
N GLU A 257 7.23 5.67 16.98
CA GLU A 257 6.69 4.57 16.17
C GLU A 257 5.15 4.52 16.27
N ALA A 258 4.58 4.64 17.47
CA ALA A 258 3.13 4.67 17.63
C ALA A 258 2.50 5.84 16.86
N LYS A 259 3.07 7.05 16.96
CA LYS A 259 2.56 8.21 16.21
C LYS A 259 2.69 8.06 14.69
N LEU A 260 3.81 7.50 14.22
CA LEU A 260 3.99 7.22 12.79
C LEU A 260 3.00 6.16 12.30
N VAL A 261 2.85 5.05 13.03
CA VAL A 261 1.90 3.99 12.69
C VAL A 261 0.45 4.51 12.70
N ASP A 262 0.09 5.37 13.65
CA ASP A 262 -1.26 5.90 13.73
C ASP A 262 -1.55 6.94 12.63
N THR A 263 -0.52 7.64 12.12
CA THR A 263 -0.69 8.74 11.14
C THR A 263 -0.41 8.29 9.69
N TYR A 264 0.65 7.51 9.49
CA TYR A 264 1.18 7.08 8.19
C TYR A 264 1.47 5.56 8.17
N PRO A 265 0.49 4.69 8.47
CA PRO A 265 0.72 3.24 8.53
C PRO A 265 1.16 2.63 7.18
N TRP A 266 0.87 3.31 6.07
CA TRP A 266 1.23 2.95 4.70
C TRP A 266 2.64 3.43 4.27
N LEU A 267 3.34 4.21 5.10
CA LEU A 267 4.68 4.73 4.81
C LEU A 267 5.74 3.99 5.64
N TRP A 268 5.87 2.69 5.38
CA TRP A 268 6.72 1.80 6.16
C TRP A 268 8.22 2.11 6.03
N GLU A 269 8.65 2.73 4.94
CA GLU A 269 10.06 3.11 4.71
C GLU A 269 10.55 4.07 5.80
N VAL A 270 9.69 4.95 6.31
CA VAL A 270 10.04 5.92 7.36
C VAL A 270 10.12 5.27 8.74
N LEU A 271 9.41 4.17 8.98
CA LEU A 271 9.49 3.43 10.25
C LEU A 271 10.88 2.82 10.48
N GLU A 272 11.62 2.57 9.41
CA GLU A 272 12.97 2.00 9.45
C GLU A 272 14.06 3.08 9.66
N LEU A 273 13.70 4.37 9.58
CA LEU A 273 14.66 5.47 9.68
C LEU A 273 14.93 5.90 11.13
N SER A 274 16.21 6.13 11.45
CA SER A 274 16.63 6.71 12.73
C SER A 274 16.70 8.23 12.66
N VAL A 275 15.54 8.88 12.66
CA VAL A 275 15.38 10.30 12.29
C VAL A 275 15.95 11.30 13.31
N PHE A 276 16.09 10.93 14.58
CA PHE A 276 16.53 11.82 15.66
C PHE A 276 18.06 11.86 15.86
N GLN A 277 18.82 11.93 14.77
CA GLN A 277 20.29 12.01 14.82
C GLN A 277 20.82 13.43 14.61
N SER A 278 20.15 14.24 13.78
CA SER A 278 20.55 15.63 13.55
C SER A 278 19.38 16.48 13.08
N GLN A 279 19.45 17.78 13.35
CA GLN A 279 18.41 18.75 12.93
C GLN A 279 18.18 18.77 11.41
N GLU A 280 19.21 18.49 10.60
CA GLU A 280 19.07 18.42 9.13
C GLU A 280 18.27 17.18 8.69
N ILE A 281 18.48 16.04 9.35
CA ILE A 281 17.71 14.81 9.09
C ILE A 281 16.27 15.02 9.53
N GLU A 282 16.07 15.63 10.70
CA GLU A 282 14.75 15.99 11.21
C GLU A 282 14.03 16.93 10.23
N GLU A 283 14.72 17.96 9.72
CA GLU A 283 14.17 18.89 8.75
C GLU A 283 13.77 18.20 7.44
N LYS A 284 14.69 17.42 6.84
CA LYS A 284 14.41 16.73 5.57
C LYS A 284 13.28 15.72 5.71
N THR A 285 13.29 14.93 6.78
CA THR A 285 12.22 13.97 7.06
C THR A 285 10.89 14.67 7.33
N SER A 286 10.90 15.82 8.02
CA SER A 286 9.69 16.62 8.24
C SER A 286 9.06 17.07 6.93
N ARG A 287 9.87 17.53 5.97
CA ARG A 287 9.39 17.95 4.65
C ARG A 287 8.81 16.78 3.86
N LEU A 288 9.45 15.62 3.92
CA LEU A 288 8.94 14.39 3.29
C LEU A 288 7.57 14.01 3.83
N LEU A 289 7.41 13.97 5.16
CA LEU A 289 6.13 13.64 5.79
C LEU A 289 5.04 14.68 5.48
N LEU A 290 5.40 15.97 5.40
CA LEU A 290 4.46 17.01 5.02
C LEU A 290 3.99 16.83 3.57
N ALA A 291 4.91 16.57 2.64
CA ALA A 291 4.59 16.29 1.23
C ALA A 291 3.68 15.06 1.10
N CYS A 292 3.90 14.02 1.91
CA CYS A 292 3.05 12.84 1.98
C CYS A 292 1.64 13.13 2.52
N ARG A 293 1.48 14.13 3.40
CA ARG A 293 0.19 14.53 3.99
C ARG A 293 -0.66 15.36 3.02
N GLU A 294 -0.06 16.35 2.36
CA GLU A 294 -0.74 17.38 1.56
C GLU A 294 -1.26 16.87 0.20
N GLN A 295 -1.29 15.54 -0.02
CA GLN A 295 -1.75 14.91 -1.27
C GLN A 295 -1.08 15.47 -2.53
N GLY A 296 0.22 15.79 -2.48
CA GLY A 296 0.94 16.26 -3.65
C GLY A 296 0.24 17.40 -4.36
N GLU A 297 0.08 18.55 -3.69
CA GLU A 297 -0.03 19.81 -4.42
C GLU A 297 1.04 19.82 -5.51
N SER A 298 0.63 20.07 -6.74
CA SER A 298 1.48 20.04 -7.92
C SER A 298 2.59 21.08 -7.78
N THR A 299 3.69 20.71 -7.11
CA THR A 299 4.89 21.53 -6.92
C THR A 299 5.75 21.57 -8.19
N GLY A 300 5.22 21.11 -9.33
CA GLY A 300 5.96 20.98 -10.58
C GLY A 300 6.88 19.76 -10.63
N ARG A 301 6.72 18.78 -9.74
CA ARG A 301 7.37 17.44 -9.80
C ARG A 301 6.36 16.36 -10.21
N SER A 302 6.86 15.36 -10.93
CA SER A 302 6.18 14.18 -11.53
C SER A 302 4.90 13.73 -10.83
N TYR A 303 3.82 13.55 -11.60
CA TYR A 303 2.54 13.00 -11.11
C TYR A 303 2.71 11.60 -10.50
N GLY A 304 3.71 10.82 -10.92
CA GLY A 304 3.94 9.44 -10.48
C GLY A 304 4.16 9.30 -8.97
N TYR A 305 4.93 10.21 -8.35
CA TYR A 305 5.17 10.23 -6.90
C TYR A 305 3.87 10.35 -6.10
N THR A 306 3.06 11.36 -6.44
CA THR A 306 1.81 11.66 -5.76
C THR A 306 0.80 10.55 -5.98
N LEU A 307 0.69 10.04 -7.21
CA LEU A 307 -0.30 9.01 -7.55
C LEU A 307 0.04 7.64 -6.96
N GLY A 308 1.30 7.21 -6.98
CA GLY A 308 1.71 5.94 -6.38
C GLY A 308 1.46 5.91 -4.87
N LEU A 309 1.83 6.99 -4.16
CA LEU A 309 1.56 7.10 -2.72
C LEU A 309 0.07 7.21 -2.41
N ALA A 310 -0.67 7.97 -3.20
CA ALA A 310 -2.11 8.08 -3.05
C ALA A 310 -2.80 6.72 -3.27
N ASN A 311 -2.38 5.96 -4.30
CA ASN A 311 -2.91 4.62 -4.54
C ASN A 311 -2.54 3.65 -3.40
N ARG A 312 -1.30 3.71 -2.90
CA ARG A 312 -0.88 2.93 -1.72
C ARG A 312 -1.76 3.22 -0.51
N ARG A 313 -2.02 4.49 -0.22
CA ARG A 313 -2.88 4.92 0.89
C ARG A 313 -4.33 4.44 0.72
N ARG A 314 -4.85 4.52 -0.51
CA ARG A 314 -6.19 4.01 -0.86
C ARG A 314 -6.28 2.51 -0.61
N ILE A 315 -5.37 1.73 -1.19
CA ILE A 315 -5.28 0.27 -1.02
C ILE A 315 -5.10 -0.10 0.45
N TRP A 316 -4.31 0.67 1.21
CA TRP A 316 -4.15 0.46 2.64
C TRP A 316 -5.49 0.53 3.38
N GLY A 317 -6.36 1.48 3.03
CA GLY A 317 -7.72 1.59 3.60
C GLY A 317 -8.56 0.33 3.36
N VAL A 318 -8.41 -0.31 2.20
CA VAL A 318 -9.05 -1.61 1.90
C VAL A 318 -8.45 -2.73 2.72
N CYS A 319 -7.12 -2.78 2.80
CA CYS A 319 -6.40 -3.75 3.64
C CYS A 319 -6.81 -3.65 5.12
N GLU A 320 -7.09 -2.45 5.64
CA GLU A 320 -7.57 -2.30 7.00
C GLU A 320 -8.97 -2.89 7.22
N GLN A 321 -9.86 -2.80 6.21
CA GLN A 321 -11.18 -3.43 6.26
C GLN A 321 -11.05 -4.96 6.26
N ILE A 322 -10.25 -5.51 5.34
CA ILE A 322 -9.96 -6.95 5.28
C ILE A 322 -9.35 -7.43 6.61
N ARG A 323 -8.36 -6.70 7.14
CA ARG A 323 -7.73 -7.01 8.43
C ARG A 323 -8.75 -7.06 9.57
N ARG A 324 -9.72 -6.14 9.61
CA ARG A 324 -10.78 -6.13 10.64
C ARG A 324 -11.66 -7.38 10.58
N ILE A 325 -11.85 -7.97 9.41
CA ILE A 325 -12.61 -9.21 9.23
C ILE A 325 -11.72 -10.41 9.61
N TYR A 326 -10.48 -10.44 9.13
CA TYR A 326 -9.49 -11.49 9.40
C TYR A 326 -9.19 -11.69 10.89
N LEU A 327 -9.22 -10.61 11.69
CA LEU A 327 -8.91 -10.64 13.12
C LEU A 327 -10.12 -10.95 14.03
N LYS A 328 -11.32 -11.13 13.46
CA LYS A 328 -12.51 -11.54 14.23
C LYS A 328 -12.48 -13.04 14.52
#